data_AF-A0AA40CBN1-F1
#
_entry.id   AF-A0AA40CBN1-F1
#
_cell.length_a   1.000
_cell.length_b   1.000
_cell.length_c   1.000
_cell.angle_alpha   90.00
_cell.angle_beta   90.00
_cell.angle_gamma   90.00
#
_symmetry.space_group_name_H-M   'P 1'
#
loop_
_entity.id
_entity.type
_entity.pdbx_description
1 polymer ?
#
loop_
_entity_poly.entity_id
_entity_poly.type
_entity_poly.pdbx_seq_one_letter_code
_entity_poly.pdbx_strand_id
1 'polypeptide(L)'
;MRAAHSQDTMQLDQDFDERQQAEKITALTYRLIRNNPHESLAQNYNKTLNDWVLLLRQTALSNNPVSASDFITAFQAVDEIICQRKGTMMLRRLAYLRLMQLFDSLHAFLKANRNSGRAVKKKLHQRDATIALDVYMSAQDPNLVGKDLRQQLSERKRLGKRWRELAIIDPLFVLVYSEDAEFIIAGFSRVDNATLKRVAARIQCLCPPDFVTFCQNAAERVRIATLDLAGSSQSLCK
;
A
#
# COMPACT_ATOMS: atom_id res chain seq x y z
N MET A 1 -50.00 19.48 0.32
CA MET A 1 -49.11 20.62 0.67
C MET A 1 -48.02 20.29 1.70
N ARG A 2 -48.20 19.40 2.69
CA ARG A 2 -47.13 19.06 3.66
C ARG A 2 -45.96 18.22 3.10
N ALA A 3 -46.19 17.40 2.07
CA ALA A 3 -45.14 16.54 1.50
C ALA A 3 -44.06 17.32 0.73
N ALA A 4 -44.44 18.37 -0.02
CA ALA A 4 -43.50 19.20 -0.79
C ALA A 4 -42.53 19.99 0.13
N HIS A 5 -43.04 20.53 1.25
CA HIS A 5 -42.24 21.28 2.22
C HIS A 5 -41.25 20.40 3.02
N SER A 6 -41.50 19.09 3.08
CA SER A 6 -40.61 18.10 3.71
C SER A 6 -39.56 17.56 2.74
N GLN A 7 -39.81 17.62 1.43
CA GLN A 7 -38.82 17.25 0.40
C GLN A 7 -37.83 18.39 0.17
N ASP A 8 -38.29 19.65 0.13
CA ASP A 8 -37.41 20.81 -0.05
C ASP A 8 -36.40 20.99 1.09
N THR A 9 -36.81 20.77 2.34
CA THR A 9 -35.90 20.84 3.50
C THR A 9 -34.89 19.69 3.50
N MET A 10 -35.32 18.47 3.17
CA MET A 10 -34.42 17.32 3.09
C MET A 10 -33.41 17.44 1.95
N GLN A 11 -33.80 18.09 0.84
CA GLN A 11 -32.93 18.34 -0.31
C GLN A 11 -31.90 19.46 -0.04
N LEU A 12 -32.28 20.50 0.71
CA LEU A 12 -31.36 21.56 1.16
C LEU A 12 -30.31 21.06 2.16
N ASP A 13 -30.70 20.21 3.10
CA ASP A 13 -29.77 19.62 4.08
C ASP A 13 -28.77 18.68 3.39
N GLN A 14 -29.23 17.90 2.40
CA GLN A 14 -28.36 17.04 1.60
C GLN A 14 -27.36 17.86 0.76
N ASP A 15 -27.81 18.94 0.12
CA ASP A 15 -26.94 19.85 -0.64
C ASP A 15 -25.88 20.53 0.25
N PHE A 16 -26.21 20.84 1.50
CA PHE A 16 -25.27 21.43 2.46
C PHE A 16 -24.19 20.42 2.88
N ASP A 17 -24.58 19.20 3.23
CA ASP A 17 -23.66 18.12 3.61
C ASP A 17 -22.72 17.74 2.45
N GLU A 18 -23.23 17.72 1.22
CA GLU A 18 -22.43 17.46 0.02
C GLU A 18 -21.38 18.55 -0.23
N ARG A 19 -21.74 19.83 -0.04
CA ARG A 19 -20.80 20.96 -0.16
C ARG A 19 -19.71 20.90 0.90
N GLN A 20 -20.07 20.67 2.16
CA GLN A 20 -19.10 20.57 3.24
C GLN A 20 -18.12 19.41 3.02
N GLN A 21 -18.62 18.27 2.54
CA GLN A 21 -17.78 17.13 2.19
C GLN A 21 -16.87 17.42 1.00
N ALA A 22 -17.34 18.16 -0.02
CA ALA A 22 -16.54 18.57 -1.16
C ALA A 22 -15.39 19.53 -0.79
N GLU A 23 -15.65 20.49 0.10
CA GLU A 23 -14.62 21.40 0.64
C GLU A 23 -13.56 20.64 1.42
N LYS A 24 -13.98 19.72 2.29
CA LYS A 24 -13.08 18.85 3.05
C LYS A 24 -12.19 18.00 2.14
N ILE A 25 -12.76 17.39 1.10
CA ILE A 25 -12.01 16.62 0.10
C ILE A 25 -11.01 17.51 -0.63
N THR A 26 -11.40 18.74 -0.98
CA THR A 26 -10.54 19.69 -1.67
C THR A 26 -9.37 20.13 -0.80
N ALA A 27 -9.61 20.50 0.45
CA ALA A 27 -8.57 20.87 1.41
C ALA A 27 -7.59 19.72 1.68
N LEU A 28 -8.10 18.50 1.85
CA LEU A 28 -7.26 17.31 2.01
C LEU A 28 -6.41 17.03 0.77
N THR A 29 -6.99 17.18 -0.42
CA THR A 29 -6.31 16.97 -1.70
C THR A 29 -5.09 17.88 -1.82
N TYR A 30 -5.24 19.18 -1.55
CA TYR A 30 -4.12 20.12 -1.64
C TYR A 30 -3.03 19.88 -0.59
N ARG A 31 -3.40 19.43 0.62
CA ARG A 31 -2.40 19.08 1.64
C ARG A 31 -1.64 17.80 1.34
N LEU A 32 -2.28 16.86 0.63
CA LEU A 32 -1.69 15.58 0.29
C LEU A 32 -0.73 15.65 -0.89
N ILE A 33 -0.97 16.56 -1.84
CA ILE A 33 -0.08 16.75 -2.99
C ILE A 33 1.11 17.64 -2.56
N ARG A 34 2.32 17.31 -3.01
CA ARG A 34 3.51 18.14 -2.76
C ARG A 34 3.44 19.44 -3.58
N ASN A 35 3.92 20.56 -3.02
CA ASN A 35 4.21 21.75 -3.83
C ASN A 35 5.30 21.40 -4.86
N ASN A 36 5.03 21.57 -6.16
CA ASN A 36 5.92 21.18 -7.27
C ASN A 36 6.33 19.69 -7.25
N PRO A 37 5.40 18.75 -7.48
CA PRO A 37 5.69 17.32 -7.42
C PRO A 37 6.75 16.88 -8.44
N HIS A 38 6.84 17.56 -9.58
CA HIS A 38 7.82 17.27 -10.63
C HIS A 38 9.27 17.46 -10.19
N GLU A 39 9.56 18.59 -9.52
CA GLU A 39 10.93 18.93 -9.11
C GLU A 39 11.43 17.98 -8.00
N SER A 40 10.60 17.77 -6.98
CA SER A 40 10.94 16.86 -5.89
C SER A 40 11.07 15.41 -6.35
N LEU A 41 10.26 15.00 -7.34
CA LEU A 41 10.39 13.69 -7.95
C LEU A 41 11.71 13.62 -8.71
N ALA A 42 12.01 14.56 -9.60
CA ALA A 42 13.24 14.57 -10.39
C ALA A 42 14.50 14.45 -9.51
N GLN A 43 14.52 15.13 -8.37
CA GLN A 43 15.65 15.11 -7.43
C GLN A 43 15.85 13.75 -6.72
N ASN A 44 14.77 13.00 -6.47
CA ASN A 44 14.81 11.77 -5.65
C ASN A 44 14.48 10.49 -6.43
N TYR A 45 14.10 10.61 -7.70
CA TYR A 45 13.51 9.54 -8.50
C TYR A 45 14.46 8.38 -8.70
N ASN A 46 15.68 8.62 -9.19
CA ASN A 46 16.64 7.54 -9.47
C ASN A 46 17.00 6.75 -8.22
N LYS A 47 17.25 7.44 -7.11
CA LYS A 47 17.54 6.80 -5.82
C LYS A 47 16.34 5.96 -5.34
N THR A 48 15.15 6.55 -5.33
CA THR A 48 13.92 5.87 -4.87
C THR A 48 13.61 4.66 -5.75
N LEU A 49 13.80 4.75 -7.06
CA LEU A 49 13.63 3.64 -7.99
C LEU A 49 14.61 2.50 -7.71
N ASN A 50 15.89 2.82 -7.52
CA ASN A 50 16.90 1.81 -7.23
C ASN A 50 16.60 1.10 -5.91
N ASP A 51 16.26 1.86 -4.87
CA ASP A 51 15.87 1.33 -3.57
C ASP A 51 14.59 0.47 -3.68
N TRP A 52 13.64 0.89 -4.52
CA TRP A 52 12.42 0.14 -4.78
C TRP A 52 12.69 -1.18 -5.50
N VAL A 53 13.52 -1.17 -6.55
CA VAL A 53 13.95 -2.38 -7.25
C VAL A 53 14.68 -3.32 -6.29
N LEU A 54 15.55 -2.79 -5.42
CA LEU A 54 16.24 -3.59 -4.41
C LEU A 54 15.25 -4.24 -3.44
N LEU A 55 14.27 -3.49 -2.95
CA LEU A 55 13.22 -4.02 -2.07
C LEU A 55 12.40 -5.11 -2.77
N LEU A 56 12.02 -4.91 -4.04
CA LEU A 56 11.29 -5.91 -4.82
C LEU A 56 12.11 -7.20 -4.98
N ARG A 57 13.42 -7.10 -5.15
CA ARG A 57 14.32 -8.26 -5.21
C ARG A 57 14.41 -8.99 -3.87
N GLN A 58 14.64 -8.26 -2.78
CA GLN A 58 14.74 -8.82 -1.43
C GLN A 58 13.45 -9.52 -0.98
N THR A 59 12.31 -9.09 -1.53
CA THR A 59 10.99 -9.62 -1.20
C THR A 59 10.42 -10.51 -2.30
N ALA A 60 11.23 -10.91 -3.28
CA ALA A 60 10.82 -11.84 -4.31
C ALA A 60 10.59 -13.22 -3.68
N LEU A 61 9.42 -13.81 -3.95
CA LEU A 61 9.10 -15.15 -3.50
C LEU A 61 9.67 -16.15 -4.50
N SER A 62 10.32 -17.21 -4.02
CA SER A 62 10.98 -18.20 -4.90
C SER A 62 9.99 -18.83 -5.88
N ASN A 63 10.43 -19.03 -7.13
CA ASN A 63 9.67 -19.75 -8.13
C ASN A 63 9.78 -21.27 -7.88
N ASN A 64 8.97 -21.76 -6.94
CA ASN A 64 8.68 -23.15 -6.58
C ASN A 64 9.68 -23.92 -5.67
N PRO A 65 9.15 -24.64 -4.64
CA PRO A 65 7.88 -24.40 -3.97
C PRO A 65 8.01 -23.22 -2.99
N VAL A 66 7.13 -22.22 -3.12
CA VAL A 66 7.03 -21.14 -2.12
C VAL A 66 6.71 -21.74 -0.76
N SER A 67 7.46 -21.33 0.25
CA SER A 67 7.33 -21.78 1.63
C SER A 67 6.82 -20.66 2.54
N ALA A 68 6.34 -21.02 3.73
CA ALA A 68 5.98 -20.01 4.74
C ALA A 68 7.19 -19.16 5.18
N SER A 69 8.40 -19.74 5.16
CA SER A 69 9.67 -19.04 5.44
C SER A 69 10.00 -17.96 4.41
N ASP A 70 9.62 -18.14 3.14
CA ASP A 70 9.83 -17.11 2.11
C ASP A 70 9.00 -15.86 2.42
N PHE A 71 7.75 -16.05 2.89
CA PHE A 71 6.91 -14.94 3.33
C PHE A 71 7.46 -14.25 4.58
N ILE A 72 7.99 -15.02 5.54
CA ILE A 72 8.62 -14.46 6.75
C ILE A 72 9.80 -13.55 6.38
N THR A 73 10.70 -14.04 5.53
CA THR A 73 11.87 -13.26 5.08
C THR A 73 11.45 -12.01 4.31
N ALA A 74 10.46 -12.13 3.43
CA ALA A 74 9.93 -10.99 2.69
C ALA A 74 9.27 -9.94 3.61
N PHE A 75 8.51 -10.37 4.63
CA PHE A 75 7.94 -9.45 5.59
C PHE A 75 9.00 -8.74 6.43
N GLN A 76 10.07 -9.42 6.81
CA GLN A 76 11.21 -8.82 7.53
C GLN A 76 11.87 -7.71 6.70
N ALA A 77 12.17 -7.98 5.43
CA ALA A 77 12.79 -6.98 4.54
C ALA A 77 11.91 -5.72 4.38
N VAL A 78 10.59 -5.90 4.28
CA VAL A 78 9.64 -4.77 4.25
C VAL A 78 9.63 -4.01 5.57
N ASP A 79 9.62 -4.71 6.70
CA ASP A 79 9.54 -4.09 8.02
C ASP A 79 10.82 -3.35 8.41
N GLU A 80 11.99 -3.73 7.88
CA GLU A 80 13.21 -2.94 8.04
C GLU A 80 13.04 -1.51 7.53
N ILE A 81 12.36 -1.34 6.40
CA ILE A 81 12.12 -0.01 5.81
C ILE A 81 11.01 0.72 6.55
N ILE A 82 9.91 0.03 6.89
CA ILE A 82 8.76 0.63 7.58
C ILE A 82 9.14 1.08 8.99
N CYS A 83 9.80 0.20 9.76
CA CYS A 83 9.97 0.37 11.20
C CYS A 83 11.29 1.03 11.57
N GLN A 84 12.39 0.60 10.96
CA GLN A 84 13.72 1.10 11.31
C GLN A 84 14.02 2.45 10.65
N ARG A 85 13.03 3.00 9.92
CA ARG A 85 13.13 4.25 9.17
C ARG A 85 14.33 4.28 8.21
N LYS A 86 14.77 3.10 7.76
CA LYS A 86 15.80 2.94 6.74
C LYS A 86 15.23 3.43 5.41
N GLY A 87 15.87 4.43 4.81
CA GLY A 87 15.49 4.97 3.50
C GLY A 87 14.58 6.20 3.56
N THR A 88 14.18 6.67 2.37
CA THR A 88 13.38 7.89 2.19
C THR A 88 11.92 7.65 2.57
N MET A 89 11.16 8.73 2.84
CA MET A 89 9.70 8.63 3.03
C MET A 89 9.01 8.01 1.80
N MET A 90 9.50 8.33 0.60
CA MET A 90 9.04 7.73 -0.65
C MET A 90 9.20 6.20 -0.66
N LEU A 91 10.36 5.69 -0.26
CA LEU A 91 10.59 4.26 -0.17
C LEU A 91 9.68 3.61 0.87
N ARG A 92 9.39 4.29 1.99
CA ARG A 92 8.47 3.76 3.00
C ARG A 92 7.06 3.55 2.46
N ARG A 93 6.56 4.46 1.63
CA ARG A 93 5.24 4.29 0.95
C ARG A 93 5.25 3.08 0.04
N LEU A 94 6.30 2.92 -0.74
CA LEU A 94 6.47 1.76 -1.61
C LEU A 94 6.56 0.46 -0.80
N ALA A 95 7.22 0.48 0.36
CA ALA A 95 7.26 -0.66 1.28
C ALA A 95 5.87 -1.01 1.83
N TYR A 96 5.03 -0.03 2.15
CA TYR A 96 3.63 -0.28 2.49
C TYR A 96 2.84 -0.92 1.34
N LEU A 97 3.08 -0.51 0.09
CA LEU A 97 2.47 -1.16 -1.07
C LEU A 97 2.97 -2.61 -1.22
N ARG A 98 4.28 -2.83 -1.04
CA ARG A 98 4.86 -4.17 -1.07
C ARG A 98 4.31 -5.07 0.03
N LEU A 99 4.16 -4.55 1.24
CA LEU A 99 3.52 -5.25 2.37
C LEU A 99 2.16 -5.81 1.95
N MET A 100 1.36 -4.97 1.30
CA MET A 100 0.03 -5.38 0.88
C MET A 100 0.06 -6.39 -0.27
N GLN A 101 1.00 -6.26 -1.21
CA GLN A 101 1.20 -7.27 -2.27
C GLN A 101 1.59 -8.63 -1.67
N LEU A 102 2.48 -8.66 -0.66
CA LEU A 102 2.85 -9.87 0.06
C LEU A 102 1.65 -10.50 0.77
N PHE A 103 0.78 -9.70 1.38
CA PHE A 103 -0.48 -10.21 1.93
C PHE A 103 -1.36 -10.87 0.88
N ASP A 104 -1.49 -10.28 -0.32
CA ASP A 104 -2.30 -10.87 -1.39
C ASP A 104 -1.70 -12.18 -1.90
N SER A 105 -0.37 -12.22 -2.08
CA SER A 105 0.36 -13.45 -2.45
C SER A 105 0.22 -14.54 -1.38
N LEU A 106 0.30 -14.18 -0.09
CA LEU A 106 0.11 -15.12 1.01
C LEU A 106 -1.32 -15.65 1.05
N HIS A 107 -2.30 -14.79 0.83
CA HIS A 107 -3.70 -15.20 0.73
C HIS A 107 -3.93 -16.18 -0.43
N ALA A 108 -3.36 -15.91 -1.60
CA ALA A 108 -3.42 -16.82 -2.75
C ALA A 108 -2.73 -18.16 -2.45
N PHE A 109 -1.56 -18.13 -1.81
CA PHE A 109 -0.82 -19.32 -1.39
C PHE A 109 -1.60 -20.18 -0.38
N LEU A 110 -2.18 -19.56 0.66
CA LEU A 110 -3.00 -20.26 1.65
C LEU A 110 -4.24 -20.89 1.00
N LYS A 111 -4.88 -20.17 0.07
CA LYS A 111 -6.03 -20.68 -0.70
C LYS A 111 -5.65 -21.87 -1.58
N ALA A 112 -4.52 -21.80 -2.28
CA ALA A 112 -4.02 -22.88 -3.13
C ALA A 112 -3.69 -24.14 -2.31
N ASN A 113 -2.97 -23.99 -1.19
CA ASN A 113 -2.67 -25.11 -0.30
C ASN A 113 -3.93 -25.77 0.26
N ARG A 114 -4.93 -24.97 0.62
CA ARG A 114 -6.24 -25.48 1.07
C ARG A 114 -6.93 -26.32 -0.01
N ASN A 115 -6.97 -25.81 -1.24
CA ASN A 115 -7.61 -26.51 -2.35
C ASN A 115 -6.89 -27.82 -2.69
N SER A 116 -5.57 -27.89 -2.48
CA SER A 116 -4.75 -29.09 -2.73
C SER A 116 -4.76 -30.13 -1.61
N GLY A 117 -5.52 -29.91 -0.52
CA GLY A 117 -5.58 -30.84 0.61
C GLY A 117 -4.31 -30.87 1.50
N ARG A 118 -3.30 -30.04 1.20
CA ARG A 118 -2.06 -29.88 2.00
C ARG A 118 -2.29 -29.04 3.27
N ALA A 119 -3.39 -29.29 3.97
CA ALA A 119 -3.94 -28.41 4.98
C ALA A 119 -2.88 -27.98 6.02
N VAL A 120 -2.63 -26.68 6.11
CA VAL A 120 -2.05 -26.04 7.30
C VAL A 120 -2.95 -26.46 8.46
N LYS A 121 -2.42 -27.19 9.44
CA LYS A 121 -3.15 -27.65 10.64
C LYS A 121 -3.90 -26.48 11.26
N LYS A 122 -5.20 -26.35 10.97
CA LYS A 122 -6.04 -25.30 11.54
C LYS A 122 -6.49 -25.72 12.94
N LYS A 123 -6.50 -24.75 13.86
CA LYS A 123 -7.53 -24.76 14.92
C LYS A 123 -8.88 -24.48 14.24
N LEU A 124 -9.93 -25.18 14.64
CA LEU A 124 -11.29 -25.00 14.12
C LEU A 124 -11.64 -23.49 14.10
N HIS A 125 -12.23 -23.00 13.00
CA HIS A 125 -12.71 -21.60 12.81
C HIS A 125 -11.70 -20.49 12.47
N GLN A 126 -10.42 -20.77 12.27
CA GLN A 126 -9.47 -19.70 11.88
C GLN A 126 -9.69 -19.25 10.42
N ARG A 127 -9.80 -17.93 10.17
CA ARG A 127 -9.92 -17.36 8.82
C ARG A 127 -8.54 -17.13 8.21
N ASP A 128 -8.44 -17.12 6.88
CA ASP A 128 -7.15 -16.96 6.18
C ASP A 128 -6.50 -15.59 6.46
N ALA A 129 -7.31 -14.57 6.77
CA ALA A 129 -6.83 -13.27 7.24
C ALA A 129 -6.16 -13.32 8.61
N THR A 130 -6.64 -14.20 9.50
CA THR A 130 -6.01 -14.44 10.80
C THR A 130 -4.69 -15.15 10.60
N ILE A 131 -4.65 -16.21 9.78
CA ILE A 131 -3.42 -16.95 9.48
C ILE A 131 -2.37 -16.03 8.84
N ALA A 132 -2.77 -15.22 7.87
CA ALA A 132 -1.85 -14.29 7.22
C ALA A 132 -1.26 -13.27 8.21
N LEU A 133 -2.06 -12.79 9.17
CA LEU A 133 -1.56 -11.91 10.22
C LEU A 133 -0.64 -12.65 11.19
N ASP A 134 -0.95 -13.90 11.53
CA ASP A 134 -0.11 -14.72 12.42
C ASP A 134 1.25 -15.04 11.76
N VAL A 135 1.29 -15.31 10.44
CA VAL A 135 2.56 -15.43 9.68
C VAL A 135 3.35 -14.12 9.72
N TYR A 136 2.68 -12.98 9.55
CA TYR A 136 3.33 -11.67 9.67
C TYR A 136 3.85 -11.41 11.09
N MET A 137 3.14 -11.86 12.13
CA MET A 137 3.60 -11.83 13.51
C MET A 137 4.85 -12.69 13.74
N SER A 138 4.89 -13.89 13.15
CA SER A 138 6.08 -14.76 13.24
C SER A 138 7.31 -14.19 12.54
N ALA A 139 7.13 -13.19 11.66
CA ALA A 139 8.24 -12.50 11.01
C ALA A 139 8.91 -11.44 11.90
N GLN A 140 8.30 -11.08 13.02
CA GLN A 140 8.79 -10.02 13.90
C GLN A 140 9.90 -10.53 14.82
N ASP A 141 10.92 -9.69 15.08
CA ASP A 141 11.95 -9.99 16.08
C ASP A 141 11.31 -10.09 17.47
N PRO A 142 11.37 -11.27 18.15
CA PRO A 142 10.81 -11.47 19.48
C PRO A 142 11.28 -10.45 20.51
N ASN A 143 12.49 -9.89 20.35
CA ASN A 143 13.10 -8.95 21.29
C ASN A 143 12.58 -7.52 21.11
N LEU A 144 11.94 -7.22 19.97
CA LEU A 144 11.37 -5.92 19.65
C LEU A 144 9.84 -5.89 19.81
N VAL A 145 9.25 -7.00 20.30
CA VAL A 145 7.81 -7.17 20.51
C VAL A 145 7.35 -6.43 21.76
N GLY A 146 6.72 -5.27 21.56
CA GLY A 146 5.97 -4.59 22.63
C GLY A 146 4.69 -5.36 23.03
N LYS A 147 4.06 -4.95 24.14
CA LYS A 147 2.83 -5.57 24.71
C LYS A 147 1.63 -5.63 23.74
N ASP A 148 1.70 -4.99 22.58
CA ASP A 148 0.59 -4.85 21.64
C ASP A 148 0.99 -5.04 20.16
N LEU A 149 1.82 -6.05 19.90
CA LEU A 149 2.32 -6.34 18.54
C LEU A 149 1.18 -6.52 17.54
N ARG A 150 0.13 -7.27 17.91
CA ARG A 150 -0.97 -7.57 16.99
C ARG A 150 -1.67 -6.29 16.52
N GLN A 151 -1.91 -5.33 17.41
CA GLN A 151 -2.49 -4.03 17.04
C GLN A 151 -1.52 -3.23 16.17
N GLN A 152 -0.23 -3.19 16.50
CA GLN A 152 0.78 -2.50 15.68
C GLN A 152 0.85 -3.04 14.25
N LEU A 153 0.85 -4.36 14.07
CA LEU A 153 0.85 -4.99 12.75
C LEU A 153 -0.48 -4.76 12.01
N SER A 154 -1.59 -4.77 12.74
CA SER A 154 -2.91 -4.44 12.18
C SER A 154 -2.96 -3.00 11.69
N GLU A 155 -2.34 -2.07 12.43
CA GLU A 155 -2.19 -0.67 12.06
C GLU A 155 -1.29 -0.50 10.83
N ARG A 156 -0.14 -1.18 10.76
CA ARG A 156 0.71 -1.20 9.55
C ARG A 156 -0.05 -1.69 8.32
N LYS A 157 -0.80 -2.80 8.46
CA LYS A 157 -1.67 -3.32 7.40
C LYS A 157 -2.75 -2.31 7.01
N ARG A 158 -3.33 -1.58 7.98
CA ARG A 158 -4.31 -0.53 7.73
C ARG A 158 -3.70 0.62 6.91
N LEU A 159 -2.50 1.09 7.27
CA LEU A 159 -1.77 2.12 6.53
C LEU A 159 -1.43 1.64 5.11
N GLY A 160 -0.98 0.39 4.98
CA GLY A 160 -0.73 -0.23 3.67
C GLY A 160 -1.94 -0.19 2.75
N LYS A 161 -3.13 -0.52 3.27
CA LYS A 161 -4.38 -0.41 2.49
C LYS A 161 -4.66 1.01 2.03
N ARG A 162 -4.44 2.01 2.89
CA ARG A 162 -4.65 3.42 2.54
C ARG A 162 -3.68 3.90 1.46
N TRP A 163 -2.41 3.54 1.60
CA TRP A 163 -1.41 3.83 0.57
C TRP A 163 -1.75 3.15 -0.76
N ARG A 164 -2.26 1.93 -0.73
CA ARG A 164 -2.76 1.24 -1.93
C ARG A 164 -3.93 1.97 -2.59
N GLU A 165 -4.88 2.48 -1.80
CA GLU A 165 -5.99 3.28 -2.33
C GLU A 165 -5.50 4.57 -2.99
N LEU A 166 -4.43 5.17 -2.46
CA LEU A 166 -3.77 6.36 -3.02
C LEU A 166 -2.82 6.07 -4.19
N ALA A 167 -2.32 4.85 -4.35
CA ALA A 167 -1.51 4.49 -5.53
C ALA A 167 -2.32 4.55 -6.84
N ILE A 168 -3.66 4.51 -6.75
CA ILE A 168 -4.63 4.68 -7.85
C ILE A 168 -4.37 3.72 -9.03
N ILE A 169 -3.46 4.08 -9.94
CA ILE A 169 -3.12 3.32 -11.14
C ILE A 169 -1.84 2.50 -10.93
N ASP A 170 -0.84 3.05 -10.23
CA ASP A 170 0.50 2.48 -10.19
C ASP A 170 1.22 2.71 -8.84
N PRO A 171 2.03 1.75 -8.34
CA PRO A 171 2.78 1.94 -7.11
C PRO A 171 3.61 3.23 -7.05
N LEU A 172 4.20 3.66 -8.16
CA LEU A 172 5.03 4.87 -8.21
C LEU A 172 4.21 6.16 -8.16
N PHE A 173 2.89 6.10 -8.30
CA PHE A 173 2.04 7.27 -8.11
C PHE A 173 2.13 7.82 -6.68
N VAL A 174 2.49 6.98 -5.70
CA VAL A 174 2.65 7.43 -4.30
C VAL A 174 3.81 8.43 -4.08
N LEU A 175 4.63 8.65 -5.11
CA LEU A 175 5.72 9.61 -5.10
C LEU A 175 5.25 11.06 -5.26
N VAL A 176 4.02 11.28 -5.74
CA VAL A 176 3.43 12.64 -5.88
C VAL A 176 3.08 13.27 -4.54
N TYR A 177 2.90 12.45 -3.50
CA TYR A 177 2.40 12.91 -2.21
C TYR A 177 3.45 13.70 -1.41
N SER A 178 3.01 14.72 -0.70
CA SER A 178 3.80 15.53 0.24
C SER A 178 4.28 14.68 1.42
N GLU A 179 5.29 15.13 2.16
CA GLU A 179 5.71 14.46 3.41
C GLU A 179 4.59 14.47 4.47
N ASP A 180 3.77 15.52 4.48
CA ASP A 180 2.58 15.63 5.34
C ASP A 180 1.61 14.48 5.13
N ALA A 181 1.58 13.87 3.95
CA ALA A 181 0.71 12.74 3.66
C ALA A 181 0.90 11.56 4.63
N GLU A 182 2.11 11.36 5.18
CA GLU A 182 2.34 10.31 6.20
C GLU A 182 1.51 10.58 7.46
N PHE A 183 1.55 11.81 7.98
CA PHE A 183 0.84 12.20 9.18
C PHE A 183 -0.65 12.23 8.97
N ILE A 184 -1.07 12.74 7.81
CA ILE A 184 -2.48 12.76 7.46
C ILE A 184 -2.96 11.31 7.40
N ILE A 185 -2.33 10.42 6.62
CA ILE A 185 -2.75 9.01 6.44
C ILE A 185 -2.70 8.20 7.73
N ALA A 186 -1.74 8.46 8.61
CA ALA A 186 -1.71 7.90 9.96
C ALA A 186 -2.91 8.38 10.80
N GLY A 187 -3.15 9.69 10.82
CA GLY A 187 -4.24 10.37 11.54
C GLY A 187 -5.64 10.18 10.95
N PHE A 188 -5.77 9.63 9.73
CA PHE A 188 -7.04 9.34 9.05
C PHE A 188 -7.89 8.29 9.81
N SER A 189 -7.57 7.85 11.03
CA SER A 189 -8.49 7.02 11.84
C SER A 189 -9.89 7.66 11.99
N ARG A 190 -9.98 8.98 11.79
CA ARG A 190 -11.21 9.80 11.79
C ARG A 190 -11.88 9.98 10.41
N VAL A 191 -11.31 9.44 9.34
CA VAL A 191 -11.83 9.64 7.99
C VAL A 191 -12.00 8.28 7.31
N ASP A 192 -13.21 8.02 6.85
CA ASP A 192 -13.57 6.74 6.24
C ASP A 192 -12.84 6.50 4.90
N ASN A 193 -12.77 5.22 4.51
CA ASN A 193 -12.15 4.85 3.24
C ASN A 193 -12.88 5.44 2.03
N ALA A 194 -14.17 5.78 2.16
CA ALA A 194 -14.94 6.39 1.08
C ALA A 194 -14.41 7.81 0.76
N THR A 195 -14.09 8.58 1.79
CA THR A 195 -13.47 9.90 1.67
C THR A 195 -12.08 9.78 1.08
N LEU A 196 -11.29 8.80 1.52
CA LEU A 196 -9.96 8.56 0.95
C LEU A 196 -10.02 8.22 -0.55
N LYS A 197 -10.99 7.41 -0.98
CA LYS A 197 -11.23 7.12 -2.39
C LYS A 197 -11.62 8.35 -3.20
N ARG A 198 -12.49 9.22 -2.66
CA ARG A 198 -12.87 10.48 -3.31
C ARG A 198 -11.68 11.43 -3.46
N VAL A 199 -10.83 11.49 -2.42
CA VAL A 199 -9.57 12.24 -2.45
C VAL A 199 -8.64 11.67 -3.52
N ALA A 200 -8.45 10.35 -3.57
CA ALA A 200 -7.62 9.69 -4.58
C ALA A 200 -8.10 10.01 -6.00
N ALA A 201 -9.41 9.90 -6.26
CA ALA A 201 -10.01 10.25 -7.55
C ALA A 201 -9.78 11.72 -7.91
N ARG A 202 -9.93 12.65 -6.94
CA ARG A 202 -9.68 14.07 -7.18
C ARG A 202 -8.21 14.35 -7.49
N ILE A 203 -7.28 13.71 -6.78
CA ILE A 203 -5.85 13.83 -7.04
C ILE A 203 -5.52 13.34 -8.45
N GLN A 204 -6.10 12.21 -8.88
CA GLN A 204 -5.95 11.70 -10.24
C GLN A 204 -6.40 12.73 -11.28
N CYS A 205 -7.52 13.42 -11.07
CA CYS A 205 -8.01 14.46 -11.98
C CYS A 205 -7.14 15.72 -12.01
N LEU A 206 -6.41 16.02 -10.92
CA LEU A 206 -5.54 17.19 -10.85
C LEU A 206 -4.12 16.90 -11.37
N CYS A 207 -3.73 15.63 -11.46
CA CYS A 207 -2.42 15.27 -11.99
C CYS A 207 -2.34 15.51 -13.50
N PRO A 208 -1.27 16.15 -14.00
CA PRO A 208 -1.04 16.27 -15.43
C PRO A 208 -0.99 14.88 -16.11
N PRO A 209 -1.57 14.70 -17.31
CA PRO A 209 -1.51 13.43 -18.03
C PRO A 209 -0.09 12.90 -18.20
N ASP A 210 0.87 13.79 -18.47
CA ASP A 210 2.28 13.44 -18.63
C ASP A 210 2.88 12.80 -17.37
N PHE A 211 2.39 13.18 -16.18
CA PHE A 211 2.81 12.58 -14.92
C PHE A 211 2.31 11.13 -14.77
N VAL A 212 1.06 10.88 -15.18
CA VAL A 212 0.47 9.53 -15.16
C VAL A 212 1.26 8.63 -16.10
N THR A 213 1.52 9.09 -17.32
CA THR A 213 2.33 8.36 -18.31
C THR A 213 3.75 8.13 -17.81
N PHE A 214 4.37 9.12 -17.17
CA PHE A 214 5.68 8.97 -16.53
C PHE A 214 5.68 7.85 -15.49
N CYS A 215 4.69 7.81 -14.59
CA CYS A 215 4.60 6.77 -13.55
C CYS A 215 4.45 5.38 -14.18
N GLN A 216 3.61 5.24 -15.21
CA GLN A 216 3.43 3.98 -15.92
C GLN A 216 4.72 3.50 -16.59
N ASN A 217 5.42 4.39 -17.30
CA ASN A 217 6.70 4.08 -17.93
C ASN A 217 7.77 3.70 -16.89
N ALA A 218 7.80 4.40 -15.76
CA ALA A 218 8.69 4.10 -14.66
C ALA A 218 8.43 2.72 -14.05
N ALA A 219 7.16 2.36 -13.87
CA ALA A 219 6.76 1.06 -13.34
C ALA A 219 7.10 -0.08 -14.28
N GLU A 220 6.94 0.14 -15.58
CA GLU A 220 7.34 -0.82 -16.60
C GLU A 220 8.85 -1.08 -16.57
N ARG A 221 9.66 -0.03 -16.43
CA ARG A 221 11.12 -0.17 -16.25
C ARG A 221 11.47 -0.98 -15.01
N VAL A 222 10.76 -0.77 -13.89
CA VAL A 222 10.92 -1.58 -12.67
C VAL A 222 10.59 -3.04 -12.94
N ARG A 223 9.47 -3.30 -13.62
CA ARG A 223 9.02 -4.65 -13.96
C ARG A 223 10.08 -5.39 -14.78
N ILE A 224 10.60 -4.76 -15.83
CA ILE A 224 11.69 -5.31 -16.66
C ILE A 224 12.94 -5.59 -15.81
N ALA A 225 13.40 -4.61 -15.02
CA ALA A 225 14.58 -4.75 -14.17
C ALA A 225 14.45 -5.83 -13.08
N THR A 226 13.23 -6.20 -12.71
CA THR A 226 12.95 -7.33 -11.80
C THR A 226 12.88 -8.69 -12.52
N LEU A 227 12.53 -8.73 -13.81
CA LEU A 227 12.41 -9.96 -14.60
C LEU A 227 13.74 -10.41 -15.22
N ASP A 228 14.55 -9.48 -15.74
CA ASP A 228 15.82 -9.79 -16.41
C ASP A 228 16.82 -10.51 -15.48
N LEU A 229 16.70 -10.31 -14.17
CA LEU A 229 17.56 -10.95 -13.18
C LEU A 229 17.02 -12.29 -12.66
N ALA A 230 15.71 -12.52 -12.74
CA ALA A 230 15.12 -13.83 -12.51
C ALA A 230 15.54 -14.82 -13.61
N GLY A 231 15.72 -14.33 -14.85
CA GLY A 231 16.27 -15.11 -15.97
C GLY A 231 17.78 -15.33 -15.91
N SER A 232 18.55 -14.36 -15.40
CA SER A 232 20.01 -14.47 -15.30
C SER A 232 20.50 -15.44 -14.21
N SER A 233 19.66 -15.73 -13.22
CA SER A 233 19.98 -16.73 -12.17
C SER A 233 19.81 -18.19 -12.64
N GLN A 234 19.25 -18.41 -13.83
CA GLN A 234 19.05 -19.75 -14.41
C GLN A 234 20.18 -20.19 -15.36
N SER A 235 21.08 -19.31 -15.79
CA SER A 235 22.17 -19.66 -16.72
C SER A 235 23.50 -20.04 -16.05
N LEU A 236 23.61 -19.91 -14.72
CA LEU A 236 24.82 -20.24 -13.95
C LEU A 236 24.77 -21.62 -13.26
N CYS A 237 23.69 -22.40 -13.51
CA CYS A 237 23.59 -23.80 -13.10
C CYS A 237 23.34 -24.67 -14.34
N LYS A 238 24.34 -24.76 -15.23
CA LYS A 238 24.48 -25.87 -16.18
C LYS A 238 25.94 -26.29 -16.23
#